data_AF-A0A101WZP4-F1
#
_entry.id   AF-A0A101WZP4-F1
#
_cell.length_a   1.000
_cell.length_b   1.000
_cell.length_c   1.000
_cell.angle_alpha   90.00
_cell.angle_beta   90.00
_cell.angle_gamma   90.00
#
_symmetry.space_group_name_H-M   'P 1'
#
loop_
_entity.id
_entity.type
_entity.pdbx_description
1 polymer ?
#
loop_
_entity_poly.entity_id
_entity_poly.type
_entity_poly.pdbx_seq_one_letter_code
_entity_poly.pdbx_strand_id
1 'polypeptide(L)'
;MFRGRNAVRLLRRMVKYVHHPLRRLRIELILAYRDKRISREVFEEFYEQIEYERGKDDVKRNRGLKALTQAAPQTHTHGIKQPIKRN
;
A
#
# COMPACT_ATOMS: atom_id res chain seq x y z
N MET A 1 6.34 3.11 -30.43
CA MET A 1 6.95 2.84 -29.10
C MET A 1 6.17 3.58 -28.02
N PHE A 2 5.66 2.88 -26.99
CA PHE A 2 4.88 3.52 -25.92
C PHE A 2 5.82 4.16 -24.88
N ARG A 3 6.00 5.48 -24.96
CA ARG A 3 6.80 6.24 -23.98
C ARG A 3 5.99 7.41 -23.42
N GLY A 4 6.40 7.92 -22.26
CA GLY A 4 5.84 9.13 -21.64
C GLY A 4 4.31 9.08 -21.51
N ARG A 5 3.62 10.10 -22.05
CA ARG A 5 2.16 10.24 -21.98
C ARG A 5 1.40 9.05 -22.58
N ASN A 6 1.93 8.44 -23.64
CA ASN A 6 1.27 7.30 -24.29
C ASN A 6 1.33 6.04 -23.42
N ALA A 7 2.42 5.83 -22.69
CA ALA A 7 2.52 4.74 -21.72
C ALA A 7 1.55 4.91 -20.54
N VAL A 8 1.40 6.14 -20.03
CA VAL A 8 0.43 6.46 -18.96
C VAL A 8 -1.01 6.23 -19.45
N ARG A 9 -1.34 6.64 -20.67
CA ARG A 9 -2.65 6.39 -21.30
C ARG A 9 -2.94 4.90 -21.42
N LEU A 10 -1.95 4.10 -21.80
CA LEU A 10 -2.09 2.65 -21.90
C LEU A 10 -2.33 2.03 -20.51
N LEU A 11 -1.53 2.40 -19.51
CA LEU A 11 -1.68 1.94 -18.12
C LEU A 11 -3.11 2.19 -17.58
N ARG A 12 -3.65 3.39 -17.83
CA ARG A 12 -5.04 3.73 -17.44
C ARG A 12 -6.08 2.80 -18.05
N ARG A 13 -5.87 2.33 -19.28
CA ARG A 13 -6.79 1.40 -19.95
C ARG A 13 -6.60 -0.04 -19.50
N MET A 14 -5.36 -0.42 -19.18
CA MET A 14 -5.02 -1.79 -18.78
C MET A 14 -5.42 -2.10 -17.35
N VAL A 15 -5.42 -1.13 -16.43
CA VAL A 15 -5.62 -1.37 -14.99
C VAL A 15 -6.88 -2.20 -14.67
N LYS A 16 -7.97 -1.99 -15.42
CA LYS A 16 -9.23 -2.74 -15.26
C LYS A 16 -9.12 -4.24 -15.56
N TYR A 17 -8.10 -4.65 -16.32
CA TYR A 17 -7.86 -6.05 -16.72
C TYR A 17 -6.76 -6.71 -15.87
N VAL A 18 -6.15 -5.99 -14.94
CA VAL A 18 -5.09 -6.52 -14.08
C VAL A 18 -5.73 -7.08 -12.82
N HIS A 19 -5.95 -8.40 -12.82
CA HIS A 19 -6.57 -9.09 -11.67
C HIS A 19 -5.59 -9.35 -10.52
N HIS A 20 -4.27 -9.31 -10.78
CA HIS A 20 -3.29 -9.54 -9.73
C HIS A 20 -3.23 -8.33 -8.78
N PRO A 21 -3.53 -8.48 -7.48
CA PRO A 21 -3.77 -7.35 -6.57
C PRO A 21 -2.55 -6.43 -6.44
N LEU A 22 -1.35 -6.98 -6.25
CA LEU A 22 -0.12 -6.16 -6.14
C LEU A 22 0.26 -5.46 -7.43
N ARG A 23 -0.03 -6.06 -8.60
CA ARG A 23 0.28 -5.44 -9.89
C ARG A 23 -0.69 -4.31 -10.16
N ARG A 24 -1.97 -4.51 -9.80
CA ARG A 24 -3.00 -3.48 -9.88
C ARG A 24 -2.67 -2.30 -8.96
N LEU A 25 -2.35 -2.56 -7.69
CA LEU A 25 -1.95 -1.53 -6.73
C LEU A 25 -0.74 -0.72 -7.22
N ARG A 26 0.27 -1.39 -7.78
CA ARG A 26 1.44 -0.71 -8.38
C ARG A 26 1.04 0.25 -9.49
N ILE A 27 0.14 -0.17 -10.38
CA ILE A 27 -0.36 0.68 -11.47
C ILE A 27 -1.13 1.88 -10.91
N GLU A 28 -2.01 1.64 -9.93
CA GLU A 28 -2.80 2.68 -9.29
C GLU A 28 -1.90 3.74 -8.61
N LEU A 29 -0.84 3.33 -7.92
CA LEU A 29 0.15 4.23 -7.31
C LEU A 29 0.88 5.08 -8.36
N ILE A 30 1.35 4.45 -9.45
CA ILE A 30 2.01 5.17 -10.56
C ILE A 30 1.05 6.21 -11.14
N LEU A 31 -0.22 5.87 -11.34
CA LEU A 31 -1.23 6.80 -11.85
C LEU A 31 -1.51 7.93 -10.87
N ALA A 32 -1.61 7.65 -9.57
CA ALA A 32 -1.83 8.67 -8.54
C ALA A 32 -0.67 9.69 -8.49
N TYR A 33 0.58 9.23 -8.59
CA TYR A 33 1.75 10.12 -8.67
C TYR A 33 1.75 10.96 -9.95
N ARG A 34 1.45 10.34 -11.09
CA ARG A 34 1.34 11.05 -12.39
C ARG A 34 0.25 12.11 -12.39
N ASP A 35 -0.83 11.86 -11.68
CA ASP A 35 -1.97 12.77 -11.53
C ASP A 35 -1.74 13.81 -10.44
N LYS A 36 -0.54 13.83 -9.83
CA LYS A 36 -0.13 14.73 -8.73
C LYS A 36 -1.07 14.65 -7.51
N ARG A 37 -1.73 13.51 -7.32
CA ARG A 37 -2.61 13.27 -6.16
C ARG A 37 -1.82 12.93 -4.90
N ILE A 38 -0.58 12.45 -5.07
CA ILE A 38 0.36 12.13 -4.01
C ILE A 38 1.71 12.77 -4.32
N SER A 39 2.47 13.10 -3.27
CA SER A 39 3.84 13.60 -3.42
C SER A 39 4.78 12.48 -3.88
N ARG A 40 5.98 12.88 -4.30
CA ARG A 40 7.04 11.93 -4.66
C ARG A 40 7.46 11.07 -3.47
N GLU A 41 7.58 11.67 -2.29
CA GLU A 41 7.96 10.98 -1.05
C GLU A 41 6.96 9.88 -0.70
N VAL A 42 5.67 10.21 -0.75
CA VAL A 42 4.58 9.24 -0.52
C VAL A 42 4.60 8.13 -1.57
N PHE A 43 4.88 8.48 -2.83
CA PHE A 43 5.03 7.48 -3.89
C PHE A 43 6.20 6.52 -3.63
N GLU A 44 7.38 7.04 -3.27
CA GLU A 44 8.58 6.24 -3.00
C GLU A 44 8.35 5.30 -1.82
N GLU A 45 7.78 5.79 -0.71
CA GLU A 45 7.45 4.97 0.47
C GLU A 45 6.55 3.78 0.11
N PHE A 46 5.47 4.01 -0.62
CA PHE A 46 4.55 2.95 -1.03
C PHE A 46 5.10 2.07 -2.14
N TYR A 47 5.95 2.60 -3.03
CA TYR A 47 6.54 1.84 -4.11
C TYR A 47 7.56 0.83 -3.57
N GLU A 48 8.40 1.24 -2.63
CA GLU A 48 9.27 0.33 -1.89
C GLU A 48 8.45 -0.76 -1.20
N GLN A 49 7.35 -0.38 -0.52
CA GLN A 49 6.16 -1.19 -0.17
C GLN A 49 6.01 -2.52 -0.92
N ILE A 50 5.99 -2.39 -2.23
CA ILE A 50 5.45 -3.38 -3.13
C ILE A 50 6.48 -3.86 -4.15
N GLU A 51 7.72 -3.38 -4.06
CA GLU A 51 8.79 -3.71 -4.98
C GLU A 51 9.28 -5.14 -4.75
N TYR A 52 9.42 -5.91 -5.84
CA TYR A 52 9.99 -7.26 -5.79
C TYR A 52 11.51 -7.15 -5.77
N GLU A 53 12.14 -7.60 -4.68
CA GLU A 53 13.59 -7.77 -4.67
C GLU A 53 13.97 -8.96 -5.54
N ARG A 54 14.69 -8.70 -6.64
CA ARG A 54 15.10 -9.72 -7.60
C ARG A 54 16.02 -10.74 -6.91
N GLY A 55 15.60 -12.00 -6.86
CA GLY A 55 16.38 -13.10 -6.26
C GLY A 55 16.17 -13.33 -4.76
N LYS A 56 15.22 -12.64 -4.14
CA LYS A 56 14.80 -12.86 -2.74
C LYS A 56 13.33 -13.29 -2.69
N ASP A 57 12.93 -13.86 -1.55
CA ASP A 57 11.57 -14.36 -1.31
C ASP A 57 10.48 -13.32 -1.61
N ASP A 58 9.27 -13.83 -1.91
CA ASP A 58 8.07 -13.05 -2.25
C ASP A 58 7.89 -11.83 -1.33
N VAL A 59 7.57 -10.67 -1.90
CA VAL A 59 7.28 -9.41 -1.19
C VAL A 59 6.24 -9.59 -0.09
N LYS A 60 5.28 -10.50 -0.32
CA LYS A 60 4.28 -10.90 0.69
C LYS A 60 4.92 -11.53 1.93
N ARG A 61 6.01 -12.27 1.76
CA ARG A 61 6.76 -12.97 2.80
C ARG A 61 7.65 -12.01 3.59
N ASN A 62 8.29 -11.04 2.94
CA ASN A 62 9.23 -10.12 3.59
C ASN A 62 8.57 -8.95 4.32
N ARG A 63 7.36 -8.53 3.92
CA ARG A 63 6.68 -7.35 4.52
C ARG A 63 5.41 -7.68 5.29
N GLY A 64 5.10 -8.96 5.46
CA GLY A 64 3.98 -9.44 6.28
C GLY A 64 4.01 -8.88 7.72
N LEU A 65 5.20 -8.68 8.29
CA LEU A 65 5.37 -8.08 9.62
C LEU A 65 4.88 -6.62 9.70
N LYS A 66 5.12 -5.84 8.64
CA LYS A 66 4.72 -4.43 8.53
C LYS A 66 3.21 -4.28 8.27
N ALA A 67 2.66 -5.20 7.48
CA ALA A 67 1.22 -5.31 7.25
C ALA A 67 0.47 -5.75 8.53
N LEU A 68 1.02 -6.71 9.30
CA LEU A 68 0.45 -7.14 10.58
C LEU A 68 0.53 -6.06 11.67
N THR A 69 1.58 -5.22 11.68
CA THR A 69 1.66 -4.10 12.65
C THR A 69 0.66 -2.99 12.34
N GLN A 70 0.31 -2.75 11.08
CA GLN A 70 -0.79 -1.84 10.71
C GLN A 70 -2.18 -2.46 10.91
N ALA A 71 -2.30 -3.77 10.74
CA ALA A 71 -3.55 -4.51 10.96
C ALA A 71 -3.78 -4.93 12.41
N ALA A 72 -2.82 -4.67 13.31
CA ALA A 72 -3.00 -4.91 14.73
C ALA A 72 -4.20 -4.06 15.19
N PRO A 73 -5.29 -4.68 15.70
CA PRO A 73 -6.42 -3.93 16.17
C PRO A 73 -5.88 -3.00 17.25
N GLN A 74 -6.09 -1.69 17.07
CA GLN A 74 -5.88 -0.74 18.14
C GLN A 74 -6.87 -1.15 19.24
N THR A 75 -6.43 -1.97 20.19
CA THR A 75 -7.16 -2.18 21.42
C THR A 75 -7.04 -0.86 22.15
N HIS A 76 -7.94 0.06 21.83
CA HIS A 76 -8.27 1.13 22.74
C HIS A 76 -8.77 0.43 24.01
N THR A 77 -7.87 0.21 24.97
CA THR A 77 -8.23 -0.13 26.34
C THR A 77 -9.07 1.03 26.84
N HIS A 78 -10.38 0.95 26.62
CA HIS A 78 -11.33 1.85 27.25
C HIS A 78 -11.27 1.50 28.73
N GLY A 79 -10.56 2.32 29.49
CA GLY A 79 -10.29 2.09 30.90
C GLY A 79 -11.60 1.79 31.62
N ILE A 80 -11.78 0.54 32.02
CA ILE A 80 -12.81 0.15 32.98
C ILE A 80 -12.37 0.78 34.30
N LYS A 81 -12.81 2.00 34.56
CA LYS A 81 -12.74 2.60 35.90
C LYS A 81 -13.72 1.80 36.76
N GLN A 82 -13.21 0.82 37.51
CA GLN A 82 -13.99 0.19 38.57
C GLN A 82 -14.36 1.28 39.59
N PRO A 83 -15.64 1.46 39.94
CA PRO A 83 -15.98 2.34 41.06
C PRO A 83 -15.52 1.66 42.35
N ILE A 84 -14.51 2.24 42.99
CA ILE A 84 -14.09 1.87 44.34
C ILE A 84 -15.27 2.18 45.27
N LYS A 85 -16.01 1.15 45.72
CA LYS A 85 -16.89 1.28 46.88
C LYS A 85 -16.01 1.37 48.13
N ARG A 86 -15.95 2.54 48.74
CA ARG A 86 -15.44 2.72 50.10
C ARG A 86 -16.55 2.28 51.05
N ASN A 87 -16.27 1.28 51.88
CA ASN A 87 -17.03 1.01 53.10
C ASN A 87 -16.53 1.92 54.22
#